data_AF-A0A7S2MQG8-F1
#
_entry.id   AF-A0A7S2MQG8-F1
#
_cell.length_a   1.000
_cell.length_b   1.000
_cell.length_c   1.000
_cell.angle_alpha   90.00
_cell.angle_beta   90.00
_cell.angle_gamma   90.00
#
_symmetry.space_group_name_H-M   'P 1'
#
loop_
_entity.id
_entity.type
_entity.pdbx_description
1 polymer ?
#
loop_
_entity_poly.entity_id
_entity_poly.type
_entity_poly.pdbx_seq_one_letter_code
_entity_poly.pdbx_strand_id
1 'polypeptide(L)'
;LTLTFTPISLSEEDASILSTEMALSGVEGQTYARCTEYAEQLNGGPCFLVYYSPAFLRNAARQEAETGLRMLADIYRQARSIWPFSSKSASVSVTIRIDQIKEHQPEHIMDGYLWGEGWLLVKRNEREAVIEHHSLYMLQEVVHSEYRVLAFWPPPTGEEGNEGMGLIRELEEVRAQVENRRASPASQSSDTTPPHQRAASVLPSSGYAERAARIKRATQSAKDLRLQA
;
A
#
# COMPACT_ATOMS: atom_id res chain seq x y z
N LEU A 1 38.03 5.25 -18.07
CA LEU A 1 36.59 4.96 -18.03
C LEU A 1 35.96 6.01 -17.13
N THR A 2 35.27 6.99 -17.70
CA THR A 2 34.52 7.98 -16.93
C THR A 2 33.14 7.39 -16.68
N LEU A 3 32.86 6.98 -15.44
CA LEU A 3 31.53 6.51 -15.06
C LEU A 3 30.63 7.75 -14.95
N THR A 4 29.70 7.90 -15.88
CA THR A 4 28.63 8.89 -15.77
C THR A 4 27.62 8.37 -14.76
N PHE A 5 27.57 9.01 -13.59
CA PHE A 5 26.54 8.74 -12.59
C PHE A 5 25.31 9.57 -12.93
N THR A 6 24.24 8.92 -13.38
CA THR A 6 22.94 9.60 -13.49
C THR A 6 22.38 9.74 -12.08
N PRO A 7 22.16 10.97 -11.59
CA PRO A 7 21.55 11.16 -10.29
C PRO A 7 20.12 10.58 -10.30
N ILE A 8 19.76 9.89 -9.22
CA ILE A 8 18.39 9.43 -8.99
C ILE A 8 17.50 10.67 -8.83
N SER A 9 16.42 10.77 -9.60
CA SER A 9 15.54 11.94 -9.61
C SER A 9 14.18 11.57 -9.00
N LEU A 10 14.08 11.65 -7.67
CA LEU A 10 12.79 11.52 -7.00
C LEU A 10 11.93 12.77 -7.18
N SER A 11 10.61 12.61 -7.13
CA SER A 11 9.70 13.75 -7.00
C SER A 11 10.00 14.50 -5.70
N GLU A 12 9.75 15.81 -5.67
CA GLU A 12 9.93 16.62 -4.47
C GLU A 12 9.08 16.10 -3.30
N GLU A 13 7.87 15.61 -3.60
CA GLU A 13 6.96 15.04 -2.62
C GLU A 13 7.53 13.75 -2.00
N ASP A 14 7.97 12.79 -2.80
CA ASP A 14 8.51 11.52 -2.29
C ASP A 14 9.81 11.74 -1.52
N ALA A 15 10.67 12.63 -2.01
CA ALA A 15 11.89 13.02 -1.31
C ALA A 15 11.58 13.67 0.04
N SER A 16 10.57 14.54 0.10
CA SER A 16 10.12 15.19 1.34
C SER A 16 9.57 14.18 2.36
N ILE A 17 8.73 13.24 1.91
CA ILE A 17 8.16 12.19 2.77
C ILE A 17 9.28 11.31 3.34
N LEU A 18 10.18 10.81 2.48
CA LEU A 18 11.30 9.98 2.93
C LEU A 18 12.20 10.72 3.92
N SER A 19 12.54 11.98 3.60
CA SER A 19 13.38 12.82 4.47
C SER A 19 12.74 13.03 5.84
N THR A 20 11.46 13.44 5.87
CA THR A 20 10.73 13.72 7.10
C THR A 20 10.57 12.46 7.95
N GLU A 21 10.08 11.37 7.36
CA GLU A 21 9.73 10.15 8.09
C GLU A 21 10.98 9.40 8.59
N MET A 22 12.07 9.40 7.83
CA MET A 22 13.34 8.81 8.26
C MET A 22 14.10 9.68 9.27
N ALA A 23 13.76 10.97 9.38
CA ALA A 23 14.33 11.87 10.38
C ALA A 23 13.65 11.79 11.75
N LEU A 24 12.52 11.09 11.89
CA LEU A 24 11.84 10.91 13.18
C LEU A 24 12.61 9.91 14.06
N SER A 25 13.06 10.38 15.22
CA SER A 25 13.87 9.57 16.17
C SER A 25 13.03 8.60 17.01
N GLY A 26 11.75 8.92 17.24
CA GLY A 26 10.91 8.20 18.21
C GLY A 26 11.28 8.45 19.68
N VAL A 27 12.12 9.44 19.96
CA VAL A 27 12.53 9.83 21.30
C VAL A 27 12.14 11.29 21.51
N GLU A 28 11.35 11.53 22.55
CA GLU A 28 10.85 12.87 22.87
C GLU A 28 12.00 13.86 23.10
N GLY A 29 11.93 15.01 22.42
CA GLY A 29 12.95 16.06 22.48
C GLY A 29 14.25 15.75 21.73
N GLN A 30 14.35 14.64 21.00
CA GLN A 30 15.52 14.29 20.21
C GLN A 30 15.30 14.57 18.71
N THR A 31 16.12 15.44 18.14
CA THR A 31 16.13 15.78 16.71
C THR A 31 17.54 15.62 16.11
N TYR A 32 17.64 15.27 14.83
CA TYR A 32 18.92 15.26 14.12
C TYR A 32 19.40 16.70 13.85
N ALA A 33 20.69 16.97 14.05
CA ALA A 33 21.28 18.30 13.90
C ALA A 33 21.12 18.92 12.50
N ARG A 34 20.89 18.10 11.46
CA ARG A 34 20.68 18.54 10.08
C ARG A 34 19.20 18.72 9.71
N CYS A 35 18.28 18.46 10.63
CA CYS A 35 16.84 18.51 10.40
C CYS A 35 16.18 19.60 11.27
N THR A 36 16.87 20.72 11.49
CA THR A 36 16.39 21.81 12.36
C THR A 36 15.18 22.53 11.78
N GLU A 37 15.05 22.55 10.45
CA GLU A 37 13.93 23.18 9.73
C GLU A 37 12.57 22.55 10.09
N TYR A 38 12.59 21.29 10.53
CA TYR A 38 11.39 20.52 10.86
C TYR A 38 11.28 20.23 12.37
N ALA A 39 12.09 20.84 13.23
CA ALA A 39 12.21 20.46 14.64
C ALA A 39 10.85 20.40 15.38
N GLU A 40 9.94 21.36 15.12
CA GLU A 40 8.59 21.35 15.69
C GLU A 40 7.73 20.18 15.16
N GLN A 41 7.84 19.88 13.87
CA GLN A 41 7.18 18.75 13.21
C GLN A 41 7.85 17.40 13.52
N LEU A 42 9.05 17.40 14.09
CA LEU A 42 9.79 16.18 14.45
C LEU A 42 9.61 15.80 15.94
N ASN A 43 8.97 16.66 16.74
CA ASN A 43 8.71 16.42 18.17
C ASN A 43 7.41 15.62 18.44
N GLY A 44 6.91 14.88 17.46
CA GLY A 44 5.70 14.06 17.57
C GLY A 44 5.90 12.70 16.92
N GLY A 45 4.83 11.92 16.82
CA GLY A 45 4.90 10.57 16.27
C GLY A 45 3.54 9.98 15.91
N PRO A 46 3.44 8.64 15.78
CA PRO A 46 4.52 7.69 16.00
C PRO A 46 5.61 7.80 14.92
N CYS A 47 6.82 7.35 15.26
CA CYS A 47 7.85 7.07 14.26
C CYS A 47 7.65 5.68 13.66
N PHE A 48 8.12 5.48 12.43
CA PHE A 48 7.93 4.24 11.71
C PHE A 48 9.26 3.50 11.50
N LEU A 49 9.32 2.26 11.99
CA LEU A 49 10.39 1.32 11.68
C LEU A 49 9.92 0.42 10.53
N VAL A 50 10.34 0.72 9.30
CA VAL A 50 10.08 -0.17 8.14
C VAL A 50 11.07 -1.32 8.14
N TYR A 51 10.67 -2.44 8.73
CA TYR A 51 11.52 -3.62 8.91
C TYR A 51 11.78 -4.32 7.57
N TYR A 52 13.06 -4.53 7.25
CA TYR A 52 13.62 -4.96 5.95
C TYR A 52 13.76 -3.90 4.85
N SER A 53 13.53 -2.60 5.13
CA SER A 53 13.77 -1.55 4.12
C SER A 53 15.18 -1.57 3.49
N PRO A 54 16.30 -1.83 4.22
CA PRO A 54 17.61 -1.89 3.59
C PRO A 54 17.77 -3.09 2.64
N ALA A 55 17.16 -4.24 2.99
CA ALA A 55 17.22 -5.44 2.15
C ALA A 55 16.40 -5.25 0.87
N PHE A 56 15.20 -4.68 0.99
CA PHE A 56 14.35 -4.31 -0.11
C PHE A 56 15.03 -3.31 -1.06
N LEU A 57 15.55 -2.19 -0.54
CA LEU A 57 16.24 -1.19 -1.37
C LEU A 57 17.47 -1.74 -2.06
N ARG A 58 18.24 -2.61 -1.40
CA ARG A 58 19.37 -3.29 -2.04
C ARG A 58 18.94 -4.17 -3.20
N ASN A 59 17.74 -4.78 -3.12
CA ASN A 59 17.21 -5.60 -4.20
C ASN A 59 16.67 -4.75 -5.36
N ALA A 60 15.88 -3.73 -5.04
CA ALA A 60 15.30 -2.79 -6.02
C ALA A 60 16.38 -1.97 -6.73
N ALA A 61 17.39 -1.50 -6.01
CA ALA A 61 18.48 -0.68 -6.55
C ALA A 61 19.40 -1.39 -7.55
N ARG A 62 19.25 -2.72 -7.71
CA ARG A 62 19.99 -3.45 -8.76
C ARG A 62 19.55 -3.05 -10.17
N GLN A 63 18.28 -2.67 -10.32
CA GLN A 63 17.71 -2.28 -11.61
C GLN A 63 17.26 -0.81 -11.57
N GLU A 64 16.46 -0.46 -10.56
CA GLU A 64 15.79 0.83 -10.50
C GLU A 64 15.62 1.30 -9.04
N ALA A 65 16.68 1.91 -8.51
CA ALA A 65 16.69 2.43 -7.13
C ALA A 65 15.60 3.47 -6.89
N GLU A 66 15.27 4.25 -7.92
CA GLU A 66 14.23 5.27 -7.88
C GLU A 66 12.86 4.67 -7.57
N THR A 67 12.46 3.62 -8.28
CA THR A 67 11.17 2.94 -8.05
C THR A 67 11.11 2.32 -6.66
N GLY A 68 12.20 1.71 -6.18
CA GLY A 68 12.27 1.21 -4.81
C GLY A 68 12.06 2.31 -3.76
N LEU A 69 12.65 3.50 -3.96
CA LEU A 69 12.48 4.64 -3.07
C LEU A 69 11.05 5.22 -3.13
N ARG A 70 10.44 5.30 -4.33
CA ARG A 70 9.03 5.71 -4.49
C ARG A 70 8.07 4.75 -3.77
N MET A 71 8.29 3.44 -3.91
CA MET A 71 7.51 2.43 -3.16
C MET A 71 7.64 2.62 -1.65
N LEU A 72 8.85 2.91 -1.16
CA LEU A 72 9.07 3.17 0.26
C LEU A 72 8.37 4.47 0.72
N ALA A 73 8.39 5.52 -0.10
CA ALA A 73 7.65 6.75 0.18
C ALA A 73 6.14 6.50 0.30
N ASP A 74 5.57 5.67 -0.59
CA ASP A 74 4.16 5.31 -0.49
C ASP A 74 3.83 4.50 0.77
N ILE A 75 4.70 3.57 1.18
CA ILE A 75 4.53 2.83 2.45
C ILE A 75 4.43 3.80 3.63
N TYR A 76 5.32 4.80 3.69
CA TYR A 76 5.28 5.83 4.73
C TYR A 76 4.01 6.69 4.65
N ARG A 77 3.61 7.11 3.45
CA ARG A 77 2.38 7.89 3.22
C ARG A 77 1.15 7.13 3.71
N GLN A 78 1.00 5.86 3.31
CA GLN A 78 -0.10 5.01 3.75
C GLN A 78 -0.05 4.75 5.26
N ALA A 79 1.14 4.51 5.84
CA ALA A 79 1.28 4.35 7.28
C ALA A 79 0.84 5.60 8.05
N ARG A 80 1.23 6.79 7.59
CA ARG A 80 0.84 8.06 8.20
C ARG A 80 -0.68 8.29 8.13
N SER A 81 -1.35 7.75 7.12
CA SER A 81 -2.82 7.79 7.03
C SER A 81 -3.55 6.83 7.99
N ILE A 82 -2.85 5.81 8.53
CA ILE A 82 -3.35 4.91 9.58
C ILE A 82 -2.98 5.44 10.96
N TRP A 83 -1.76 5.98 11.10
CA TRP A 83 -1.25 6.60 12.32
C TRP A 83 -0.92 8.07 12.09
N PRO A 84 -1.93 8.96 12.15
CA PRO A 84 -1.73 10.39 12.01
C PRO A 84 -0.70 10.92 13.00
N PHE A 85 0.02 11.95 12.56
CA PHE A 85 1.01 12.59 13.40
C PHE A 85 0.37 13.22 14.66
N SER A 86 0.95 12.96 15.83
CA SER A 86 0.48 13.47 17.11
C SER A 86 1.64 13.64 18.10
N SER A 87 1.64 14.76 18.83
CA SER A 87 2.58 14.98 19.94
C SER A 87 2.42 13.93 21.06
N LYS A 88 1.21 13.40 21.25
CA LYS A 88 0.93 12.34 22.24
C LYS A 88 1.62 11.00 21.91
N SER A 89 2.08 10.85 20.68
CA SER A 89 2.72 9.64 20.18
C SER A 89 4.21 9.83 19.90
N ALA A 90 4.84 10.91 20.41
CA ALA A 90 6.26 11.24 20.17
C ALA A 90 7.24 10.12 20.56
N SER A 91 6.92 9.37 21.63
CA SER A 91 7.72 8.25 22.15
C SER A 91 7.21 6.88 21.71
N VAL A 92 6.28 6.85 20.75
CA VAL A 92 5.71 5.61 20.20
C VAL A 92 6.36 5.29 18.87
N SER A 93 6.75 4.03 18.69
CA SER A 93 7.20 3.48 17.43
C SER A 93 6.23 2.43 16.91
N VAL A 94 6.04 2.41 15.60
CA VAL A 94 5.25 1.42 14.87
C VAL A 94 6.18 0.65 13.93
N THR A 95 6.19 -0.67 14.03
CA THR A 95 6.97 -1.52 13.13
C THR A 95 6.12 -1.91 11.93
N ILE A 96 6.62 -1.62 10.73
CA ILE A 96 5.98 -1.98 9.47
C ILE A 96 6.80 -3.09 8.83
N ARG A 97 6.23 -4.29 8.76
CA ARG A 97 6.90 -5.45 8.19
C ARG A 97 6.67 -5.54 6.69
N ILE A 98 7.75 -5.47 5.92
CA ILE A 98 7.70 -5.56 4.45
C ILE A 98 8.28 -6.88 3.92
N ASP A 99 8.13 -7.94 4.73
CA ASP A 99 8.65 -9.29 4.48
C ASP A 99 8.31 -9.85 3.11
N GLN A 100 7.07 -9.64 2.67
CA GLN A 100 6.56 -10.22 1.43
C GLN A 100 7.06 -9.50 0.17
N ILE A 101 7.55 -8.27 0.27
CA ILE A 101 8.07 -7.52 -0.89
C ILE A 101 9.60 -7.43 -0.93
N LYS A 102 10.30 -7.70 0.19
CA LYS A 102 11.76 -7.48 0.30
C LYS A 102 12.60 -8.25 -0.71
N GLU A 103 12.11 -9.38 -1.19
CA GLU A 103 12.80 -10.27 -2.15
C GLU A 103 12.33 -10.08 -3.59
N HIS A 104 11.26 -9.31 -3.81
CA HIS A 104 10.73 -9.04 -5.13
C HIS A 104 11.43 -7.84 -5.77
N GLN A 105 11.53 -7.90 -7.10
CA GLN A 105 11.92 -6.75 -7.91
C GLN A 105 10.70 -5.83 -8.10
N PRO A 106 10.88 -4.51 -8.23
CA PRO A 106 9.78 -3.58 -8.38
C PRO A 106 8.81 -3.95 -9.52
N GLU A 107 9.31 -4.45 -10.65
CA GLU A 107 8.46 -4.84 -11.78
C GLU A 107 7.49 -5.97 -11.38
N HIS A 108 7.96 -6.98 -10.65
CA HIS A 108 7.13 -8.08 -10.18
C HIS A 108 6.09 -7.65 -9.13
N ILE A 109 6.42 -6.64 -8.32
CA ILE A 109 5.47 -6.07 -7.35
C ILE A 109 4.34 -5.36 -8.11
N MET A 110 4.68 -4.61 -9.16
CA MET A 110 3.72 -3.88 -10.00
C MET A 110 2.90 -4.80 -10.90
N ASP A 111 3.47 -5.92 -11.37
CA ASP A 111 2.76 -6.87 -12.22
C ASP A 111 1.52 -7.45 -11.52
N GLY A 112 1.53 -7.61 -10.19
CA GLY A 112 0.40 -8.14 -9.40
C GLY A 112 -0.95 -7.48 -9.73
N TYR A 113 -0.94 -6.16 -9.97
CA TYR A 113 -2.16 -5.41 -10.31
C TYR A 113 -2.77 -5.82 -11.65
N LEU A 114 -1.96 -6.22 -12.62
CA LEU A 114 -2.44 -6.73 -13.91
C LEU A 114 -3.20 -8.06 -13.77
N TRP A 115 -2.95 -8.80 -12.69
CA TRP A 115 -3.61 -10.08 -12.39
C TRP A 115 -4.79 -9.94 -11.44
N GLY A 116 -5.21 -8.70 -11.11
CA GLY A 116 -6.26 -8.44 -10.13
C GLY A 116 -5.82 -8.74 -8.70
N GLU A 117 -4.53 -8.58 -8.42
CA GLU A 117 -3.94 -8.67 -7.08
C GLU A 117 -3.47 -7.28 -6.64
N GLY A 118 -3.22 -7.10 -5.35
CA GLY A 118 -2.80 -5.83 -4.81
C GLY A 118 -2.07 -5.98 -3.49
N TRP A 119 -1.30 -4.95 -3.17
CA TRP A 119 -0.55 -4.87 -1.93
C TRP A 119 -1.29 -4.00 -0.91
N LEU A 120 -1.46 -4.53 0.28
CA LEU A 120 -2.16 -3.85 1.38
C LEU A 120 -1.21 -3.65 2.55
N LEU A 121 -1.21 -2.44 3.11
CA LEU A 121 -0.67 -2.19 4.44
C LEU A 121 -1.77 -2.48 5.46
N VAL A 122 -1.66 -3.60 6.18
CA VAL A 122 -2.66 -4.06 7.15
C VAL A 122 -2.17 -3.79 8.57
N LYS A 123 -2.95 -3.00 9.32
CA LYS A 123 -2.71 -2.78 10.76
C LYS A 123 -3.03 -4.05 11.53
N ARG A 124 -2.03 -4.60 12.22
CA ARG A 124 -2.21 -5.78 13.10
C ARG A 124 -2.60 -5.36 14.51
N ASN A 125 -1.97 -4.30 15.01
CA ASN A 125 -2.25 -3.69 16.31
C ASN A 125 -1.74 -2.23 16.29
N GLU A 126 -1.75 -1.55 17.45
CA GLU A 126 -1.32 -0.15 17.54
C GLU A 126 0.19 0.09 17.30
N ARG A 127 1.00 -0.96 17.27
CA ARG A 127 2.46 -0.90 17.14
C ARG A 127 3.01 -1.72 15.97
N GLU A 128 2.15 -2.37 15.20
CA GLU A 128 2.57 -3.26 14.13
C GLU A 128 1.63 -3.20 12.93
N ALA A 129 2.25 -3.12 11.75
CA ALA A 129 1.62 -3.28 10.45
C ALA A 129 2.40 -4.32 9.64
N VAL A 130 1.73 -4.92 8.66
CA VAL A 130 2.38 -5.81 7.69
C VAL A 130 1.90 -5.48 6.29
N ILE A 131 2.80 -5.58 5.31
CA ILE A 131 2.43 -5.56 3.91
C ILE A 131 2.03 -6.96 3.48
N GLU A 132 0.81 -7.09 3.00
CA GLU A 132 0.23 -8.34 2.51
C GLU A 132 -0.16 -8.24 1.05
N HIS A 133 0.09 -9.32 0.32
CA HIS A 133 -0.41 -9.54 -1.01
C HIS A 133 -1.79 -10.19 -0.97
N HIS A 134 -2.79 -9.55 -1.58
CA HIS A 134 -4.15 -10.06 -1.63
C HIS A 134 -4.72 -9.99 -3.03
N SER A 135 -5.61 -10.92 -3.37
CA SER A 135 -6.46 -10.74 -4.53
C SER A 135 -7.44 -9.59 -4.27
N LEU A 136 -7.62 -8.70 -5.24
CA LEU A 136 -8.55 -7.56 -5.13
C LEU A 136 -10.00 -8.01 -4.90
N TYR A 137 -10.34 -9.24 -5.31
CA TYR A 137 -11.66 -9.83 -5.07
C TYR A 137 -11.88 -10.21 -3.59
N MET A 138 -10.81 -10.45 -2.83
CA MET A 138 -10.88 -10.86 -1.42
C MET A 138 -10.83 -9.66 -0.46
N LEU A 139 -10.77 -8.42 -0.95
CA LEU A 139 -10.72 -7.23 -0.11
C LEU A 139 -11.90 -7.12 0.86
N GLN A 140 -13.04 -7.71 0.52
CA GLN A 140 -14.22 -7.76 1.39
C GLN A 140 -13.98 -8.59 2.66
N GLU A 141 -13.10 -9.59 2.62
CA GLU A 141 -12.77 -10.43 3.77
C GLU A 141 -11.76 -9.74 4.70
N VAL A 142 -10.91 -8.87 4.14
CA VAL A 142 -9.93 -8.05 4.89
C VAL A 142 -10.60 -6.91 5.67
N VAL A 143 -11.92 -6.71 5.52
CA VAL A 143 -12.71 -5.64 6.17
C VAL A 143 -12.66 -5.69 7.70
N HIS A 144 -12.25 -6.80 8.31
CA HIS A 144 -12.12 -6.88 9.77
C HIS A 144 -10.91 -6.12 10.34
N SER A 145 -9.95 -5.72 9.50
CA SER A 145 -8.76 -4.97 9.94
C SER A 145 -8.70 -3.60 9.29
N GLU A 146 -8.07 -2.63 9.97
CA GLU A 146 -7.74 -1.35 9.35
C GLU A 146 -6.61 -1.57 8.33
N TYR A 147 -6.79 -1.14 7.09
CA TYR A 147 -5.81 -1.32 6.04
C TYR A 147 -5.78 -0.14 5.06
N ARG A 148 -4.69 -0.04 4.31
CA ARG A 148 -4.53 0.88 3.17
C ARG A 148 -4.02 0.12 1.96
N VAL A 149 -4.53 0.46 0.78
CA VAL A 149 -4.00 -0.05 -0.48
C VAL A 149 -2.72 0.71 -0.79
N LEU A 150 -1.66 -0.01 -1.14
CA LEU A 150 -0.40 0.58 -1.59
C LEU A 150 -0.51 0.83 -3.09
N ALA A 151 -0.12 2.03 -3.49
CA ALA A 151 -0.18 2.52 -4.86
C ALA A 151 1.25 2.63 -5.40
N PHE A 152 1.86 1.49 -5.71
CA PHE A 152 3.23 1.44 -6.20
C PHE A 152 3.41 1.89 -7.66
N TRP A 153 2.33 2.26 -8.33
CA TRP A 153 2.39 2.80 -9.68
C TRP A 153 2.69 4.30 -9.62
N PRO A 154 3.56 4.82 -10.51
CA PRO A 154 3.66 6.26 -10.67
C PRO A 154 2.31 6.81 -11.13
N PRO A 155 1.85 7.96 -10.62
CA PRO A 155 0.78 8.68 -11.28
C PRO A 155 1.22 8.97 -12.73
N PRO A 156 0.33 8.85 -13.72
CA PRO A 156 0.70 9.15 -15.09
C PRO A 156 1.19 10.60 -15.15
N THR A 157 2.49 10.77 -15.37
CA THR A 157 3.07 12.07 -15.72
C THR A 157 2.49 12.43 -17.07
N GLY A 158 1.63 13.45 -17.11
CA GLY A 158 0.78 13.74 -18.27
C GLY A 158 1.52 13.70 -19.60
N GLU A 159 1.08 12.80 -20.47
CA GLU A 159 0.71 13.04 -21.89
C GLU A 159 0.49 11.71 -22.65
N GLU A 160 0.99 10.58 -22.15
CA GLU A 160 0.88 9.30 -22.88
C GLU A 160 0.06 8.23 -22.12
N GLY A 161 -1.16 7.98 -22.61
CA GLY A 161 -1.86 6.70 -22.42
C GLY A 161 -2.91 6.66 -21.29
N ASN A 162 -4.19 6.82 -21.66
CA ASN A 162 -5.35 6.77 -20.76
C ASN A 162 -5.71 5.35 -20.25
N GLU A 163 -4.98 4.30 -20.66
CA GLU A 163 -5.39 2.90 -20.41
C GLU A 163 -5.11 2.42 -18.98
N GLY A 164 -4.09 2.94 -18.30
CA GLY A 164 -3.78 2.58 -16.90
C GLY A 164 -4.71 3.21 -15.86
N MET A 165 -5.38 4.31 -16.21
CA MET A 165 -6.25 5.08 -15.30
C MET A 165 -7.54 4.33 -14.91
N GLY A 166 -8.02 3.43 -15.76
CA GLY A 166 -9.26 2.69 -15.51
C GLY A 166 -9.19 1.84 -14.23
N LEU A 167 -8.06 1.16 -14.03
CA LEU A 167 -7.87 0.24 -12.92
C LEU A 167 -7.63 0.99 -11.60
N ILE A 168 -6.93 2.13 -11.65
CA ILE A 168 -6.73 3.03 -10.50
C ILE A 168 -8.08 3.57 -10.04
N ARG A 169 -8.87 4.09 -10.97
CA ARG A 169 -10.20 4.62 -10.67
C ARG A 169 -11.12 3.52 -10.14
N GLU A 170 -11.07 2.31 -10.69
CA GLU A 170 -11.84 1.18 -10.17
C GLU A 170 -11.39 0.81 -8.74
N LEU A 171 -10.08 0.80 -8.45
CA LEU A 171 -9.54 0.58 -7.11
C LEU A 171 -9.96 1.67 -6.12
N GLU A 172 -9.92 2.94 -6.52
CA GLU A 172 -10.40 4.06 -5.71
C GLU A 172 -11.91 4.02 -5.51
N GLU A 173 -12.68 3.63 -6.52
CA GLU A 173 -14.12 3.42 -6.42
C GLU A 173 -14.45 2.26 -5.46
N VAL A 174 -13.74 1.14 -5.56
CA VAL A 174 -13.87 0.00 -4.63
C VAL A 174 -13.50 0.44 -3.22
N ARG A 175 -12.41 1.20 -3.05
CA ARG A 175 -12.01 1.78 -1.77
C ARG A 175 -13.11 2.67 -1.19
N ALA A 176 -13.62 3.61 -1.97
CA ALA A 176 -14.68 4.53 -1.55
C ALA A 176 -15.97 3.77 -1.19
N GLN A 177 -16.32 2.71 -1.92
CA GLN A 177 -17.45 1.85 -1.58
C GLN A 177 -17.27 1.12 -0.25
N VAL A 178 -16.06 0.59 0.02
CA VAL A 178 -15.74 -0.09 1.28
C VAL A 178 -15.77 0.91 2.45
N GLU A 179 -15.19 2.09 2.28
CA GLU A 179 -15.19 3.16 3.30
C GLU A 179 -16.61 3.67 3.58
N ASN A 180 -17.44 3.89 2.55
CA ASN A 180 -18.85 4.28 2.73
C ASN A 180 -19.68 3.22 3.46
N ARG A 181 -19.41 1.93 3.22
CA ARG A 181 -20.07 0.83 3.96
C ARG A 181 -19.65 0.78 5.43
N ARG A 182 -18.38 1.10 5.75
CA ARG A 182 -17.93 1.23 7.14
C ARG A 182 -18.56 2.43 7.85
N ALA A 183 -18.71 3.56 7.14
CA ALA A 183 -19.26 4.80 7.69
C ALA A 183 -20.79 4.80 7.87
N SER A 184 -21.52 3.89 7.21
CA SER A 184 -22.94 3.62 7.49
C SER A 184 -23.06 2.54 8.55
N PRO A 185 -23.14 2.88 9.86
CA PRO A 185 -23.63 1.92 10.83
C PRO A 185 -25.04 1.58 10.39
N ALA A 186 -25.26 0.34 9.95
CA ALA A 186 -26.59 -0.17 9.68
C ALA A 186 -27.45 0.24 10.89
N SER A 187 -28.47 1.06 10.64
CA SER A 187 -29.55 1.26 11.58
C SER A 187 -29.94 -0.12 12.04
N GLN A 188 -29.66 -0.42 13.31
CA GLN A 188 -29.98 -1.69 13.94
C GLN A 188 -31.50 -1.81 13.88
N SER A 189 -32.01 -2.34 12.78
CA SER A 189 -33.36 -2.86 12.73
C SER A 189 -33.34 -4.02 13.71
N SER A 190 -34.16 -3.90 14.74
CA SER A 190 -34.44 -4.94 15.71
C SER A 190 -35.18 -6.08 15.01
N ASP A 191 -34.48 -6.79 14.13
CA ASP A 191 -34.98 -7.97 13.46
C ASP A 191 -34.73 -9.16 14.37
N THR A 192 -35.78 -9.52 15.12
CA THR A 192 -35.85 -10.63 16.08
C THR A 192 -35.97 -11.98 15.37
N THR A 193 -35.20 -12.18 14.30
CA THR A 193 -35.20 -13.45 13.55
C THR A 193 -34.34 -14.49 14.29
N PRO A 194 -34.90 -15.67 14.66
CA PRO A 194 -34.19 -16.69 15.44
C PRO A 194 -32.93 -17.25 14.75
N PRO A 195 -31.89 -17.64 15.53
CA PRO A 195 -30.55 -17.98 15.04
C PRO A 195 -30.44 -19.22 14.14
N HIS A 196 -31.50 -20.01 13.98
CA HIS A 196 -31.47 -21.23 13.17
C HIS A 196 -31.82 -21.03 11.68
N GLN A 197 -32.19 -19.82 11.24
CA GLN A 197 -32.59 -19.55 9.85
C GLN A 197 -31.57 -18.75 9.00
N ARG A 198 -30.42 -18.33 9.54
CA ARG A 198 -29.46 -17.45 8.82
C ARG A 198 -28.31 -18.14 8.08
N ALA A 199 -28.21 -19.47 8.07
CA ALA A 199 -27.01 -20.18 7.58
C ALA A 199 -26.96 -20.48 6.07
N ALA A 200 -27.89 -19.99 5.25
CA ALA A 200 -27.88 -20.32 3.81
C ALA A 200 -28.42 -19.19 2.93
N SER A 201 -27.59 -18.19 2.62
CA SER A 201 -27.58 -17.48 1.31
C SER A 201 -26.80 -16.15 1.37
N VAL A 202 -25.48 -16.21 1.37
CA VAL A 202 -24.69 -15.12 0.77
C VAL A 202 -23.72 -15.79 -0.19
N LEU A 203 -24.25 -16.26 -1.32
CA LEU A 203 -23.41 -16.64 -2.44
C LEU A 203 -22.95 -15.36 -3.14
N PRO A 204 -21.67 -15.25 -3.54
CA PRO A 204 -21.19 -14.12 -4.32
C PRO A 204 -22.03 -13.99 -5.60
N SER A 205 -22.46 -12.78 -5.95
CA SER A 205 -23.30 -12.56 -7.13
C SER A 205 -22.57 -13.08 -8.37
N SER A 206 -23.27 -13.85 -9.22
CA SER A 206 -22.67 -14.68 -10.26
C SER A 206 -21.82 -13.90 -11.29
N GLY A 207 -21.97 -12.58 -11.37
CA GLY A 207 -21.17 -11.72 -12.23
C GLY A 207 -19.70 -11.59 -11.82
N TYR A 208 -19.34 -11.76 -10.53
CA TYR A 208 -17.95 -11.61 -10.09
C TYR A 208 -17.09 -12.83 -10.46
N ALA A 209 -17.61 -14.04 -10.23
CA ALA A 209 -16.91 -15.27 -10.59
C ALA A 209 -16.64 -15.33 -12.10
N GLU A 210 -17.59 -14.85 -12.91
CA GLU A 210 -17.46 -14.82 -14.37
C GLU A 210 -16.43 -13.79 -14.84
N ARG A 211 -16.37 -12.60 -14.23
CA ARG A 211 -15.33 -11.59 -14.51
C ARG A 211 -13.94 -12.06 -14.11
N ALA A 212 -13.78 -12.63 -12.92
CA ALA A 212 -12.50 -13.17 -12.46
C ALA A 212 -12.02 -14.31 -13.38
N ALA A 213 -12.92 -15.19 -13.82
CA ALA A 213 -12.61 -16.24 -14.78
C ALA A 213 -12.22 -15.71 -16.17
N ARG A 214 -12.72 -14.53 -16.56
CA ARG A 214 -12.41 -13.89 -17.84
C ARG A 214 -11.05 -13.20 -17.81
N ILE A 215 -10.74 -12.50 -16.72
CA ILE A 215 -9.41 -11.93 -16.47
C ILE A 215 -8.39 -13.05 -16.41
N LYS A 216 -8.63 -14.13 -15.63
CA LYS A 216 -7.75 -15.31 -15.51
C LYS A 216 -7.46 -15.98 -16.87
N ARG A 217 -8.44 -16.01 -17.78
CA ARG A 217 -8.25 -16.53 -19.15
C ARG A 217 -7.41 -15.61 -20.03
N ALA A 218 -7.67 -14.30 -20.00
CA ALA A 218 -6.89 -13.32 -20.75
C ALA A 218 -5.43 -13.30 -20.32
N THR A 219 -5.21 -13.39 -19.01
CA THR A 219 -3.89 -13.41 -18.38
C THR A 219 -3.11 -14.69 -18.68
N GLN A 220 -3.74 -15.86 -18.61
CA GLN A 220 -3.09 -17.11 -19.04
C GLN A 220 -2.70 -17.06 -20.52
N SER A 221 -3.59 -16.55 -21.38
CA SER A 221 -3.31 -16.38 -22.81
C SER A 221 -2.11 -15.46 -23.07
N ALA A 222 -1.92 -14.40 -22.29
CA ALA A 222 -0.78 -13.50 -22.41
C ALA A 222 0.54 -14.16 -21.98
N LYS A 223 0.52 -15.00 -20.93
CA LYS A 223 1.70 -15.79 -20.51
C LYS A 223 2.12 -16.78 -21.60
N ASP A 224 1.15 -17.47 -22.19
CA ASP A 224 1.42 -18.46 -23.23
C ASP A 224 2.03 -17.81 -24.49
N LEU A 225 1.56 -16.60 -24.86
CA LEU A 225 2.14 -15.81 -25.96
C LEU A 225 3.58 -15.37 -25.67
N ARG A 226 3.89 -14.96 -24.43
CA ARG A 226 5.25 -14.55 -24.04
C ARG A 226 6.24 -15.72 -24.01
N LEU A 227 5.78 -16.95 -23.75
CA LEU A 227 6.63 -18.14 -23.77
C LEU A 227 6.90 -18.66 -25.19
N GLN A 228 6.10 -18.24 -26.18
CA GLN A 228 6.26 -18.62 -27.59
C GLN A 228 7.14 -17.65 -28.38
N ALA A 229 7.44 -16.46 -27.85
CA ALA A 229 8.29 -15.44 -28.44
C ALA A 229 9.72 -15.50 -27.88
#